data_AF-H6NP28-F1
#
_entry.id   AF-H6NP28-F1
#
_cell.length_a   1.000
_cell.length_b   1.000
_cell.length_c   1.000
_cell.angle_alpha   90.00
_cell.angle_beta   90.00
_cell.angle_gamma   90.00
#
_symmetry.space_group_name_H-M   'P 1'
#
loop_
_entity.id
_entity.type
_entity.pdbx_description
1 polymer ?
#
loop_
_entity_poly.entity_id
_entity_poly.type
_entity_poly.pdbx_seq_one_letter_code
_entity_poly.pdbx_strand_id
1 'polypeptide(L)'
;MLKTFIDRWSQSLRENRKEFLAGLAGKPAYVIAVGDDDPQVKGQPLVQQFRYIFDFTGIRLAGHVIGTANKPGDILQDAQALAVVDGWRAEWRNG
;
A
#
# COMPACT_ATOMS: atom_id res chain seq x y z
N MET A 1 -13.45 -1.24 5.27
CA MET A 1 -12.17 -1.86 5.69
C MET A 1 -11.46 -2.45 4.48
N LEU A 2 -10.14 -2.68 4.53
CA LEU A 2 -9.34 -3.26 3.44
C LEU A 2 -9.99 -4.50 2.81
N LYS A 3 -10.59 -5.37 3.63
CA LYS A 3 -11.35 -6.53 3.15
C LYS A 3 -12.41 -6.16 2.11
N THR A 4 -13.22 -5.13 2.36
CA THR A 4 -14.26 -4.66 1.42
C THR A 4 -13.65 -4.17 0.11
N PHE A 5 -12.46 -3.57 0.15
CA PHE A 5 -11.76 -3.11 -1.05
C PHE A 5 -11.29 -4.29 -1.91
N ILE A 6 -10.66 -5.29 -1.29
CA ILE A 6 -10.23 -6.52 -1.98
C ILE A 6 -11.43 -7.33 -2.52
N ASP A 7 -12.52 -7.40 -1.76
CA ASP A 7 -13.74 -8.07 -2.19
C ASP A 7 -14.33 -7.40 -3.45
N ARG A 8 -14.34 -6.06 -3.51
CA ARG A 8 -14.78 -5.30 -4.70
C ARG A 8 -13.88 -5.53 -5.91
N TRP A 9 -12.56 -5.58 -5.72
CA TRP A 9 -11.64 -5.92 -6.82
C TRP A 9 -11.88 -7.32 -7.35
N SER A 10 -12.14 -8.27 -6.45
CA SER A 10 -12.48 -9.65 -6.84
C SER A 10 -13.77 -9.70 -7.66
N GLN A 11 -14.76 -8.87 -7.32
CA GLN A 11 -15.98 -8.72 -8.11
C GLN A 11 -15.68 -8.13 -9.49
N SER A 12 -14.94 -7.02 -9.58
CA SER A 12 -14.59 -6.39 -10.86
C SER A 12 -13.79 -7.32 -11.79
N LEU A 13 -12.93 -8.16 -11.23
CA LEU A 13 -12.19 -9.18 -11.98
C LEU A 13 -13.09 -10.28 -12.54
N ARG A 14 -14.25 -10.55 -11.93
CA ARG A 14 -15.23 -11.53 -12.45
C ARG A 14 -16.13 -10.91 -13.51
N GLU A 15 -16.55 -9.68 -13.31
CA GLU A 15 -17.53 -9.00 -14.18
C GLU A 15 -16.89 -8.43 -15.44
N ASN A 16 -15.69 -7.85 -15.35
CA ASN A 16 -15.08 -7.13 -16.48
C ASN A 16 -13.54 -7.19 -16.46
N ARG A 17 -12.99 -8.42 -16.45
CA ARG A 17 -11.57 -8.68 -16.18
C ARG A 17 -10.60 -7.88 -17.04
N LYS A 18 -10.80 -7.85 -18.36
CA LYS A 18 -9.82 -7.31 -19.31
C LYS A 18 -9.70 -5.80 -19.18
N GLU A 19 -10.84 -5.12 -19.19
CA GLU A 19 -10.99 -3.67 -19.04
C GLU A 19 -10.50 -3.22 -17.67
N PHE A 20 -10.82 -3.98 -16.62
CA PHE A 20 -10.36 -3.69 -15.26
C PHE A 20 -8.83 -3.79 -15.15
N LEU A 21 -8.23 -4.88 -15.61
CA LEU A 21 -6.77 -5.06 -15.60
C LEU A 21 -6.07 -3.99 -16.45
N ALA A 22 -6.59 -3.69 -17.65
CA ALA A 22 -6.05 -2.62 -18.49
C ALA A 22 -6.13 -1.25 -17.80
N GLY A 23 -7.19 -0.98 -17.05
CA GLY A 23 -7.35 0.26 -16.28
C GLY A 23 -6.43 0.36 -15.06
N LEU A 24 -5.84 -0.74 -14.59
CA LEU A 24 -4.90 -0.76 -13.46
C LEU A 24 -3.43 -0.84 -13.90
N ALA A 25 -3.17 -1.48 -15.03
CA ALA A 25 -1.83 -1.76 -15.51
C ALA A 25 -0.96 -0.50 -15.60
N GLY A 26 0.27 -0.60 -15.10
CA GLY A 26 1.28 0.46 -15.14
C GLY A 26 1.09 1.58 -14.10
N LYS A 27 -0.05 1.63 -13.39
CA LYS A 27 -0.26 2.64 -12.35
C LYS A 27 0.67 2.39 -11.15
N PRO A 28 1.29 3.44 -10.58
CA PRO A 28 2.03 3.32 -9.34
C PRO A 28 1.05 3.18 -8.16
N ALA A 29 1.40 2.32 -7.20
CA ALA A 29 0.73 2.22 -5.92
C ALA A 29 1.73 2.27 -4.77
N TYR A 30 1.28 2.82 -3.64
CA TYR A 30 2.04 2.89 -2.39
C TYR A 30 1.25 2.21 -1.28
N VAL A 31 1.94 1.50 -0.38
CA VAL A 31 1.31 0.84 0.79
C VAL A 31 1.80 1.50 2.06
N ILE A 32 0.88 1.98 2.89
CA ILE A 32 1.18 2.53 4.21
C ILE A 32 0.44 1.66 5.24
N ALA A 33 1.19 1.00 6.11
CA ALA A 33 0.67 0.22 7.22
C ALA A 33 1.18 0.80 8.54
N VAL A 34 0.37 0.75 9.59
CA VAL A 34 0.73 1.24 10.92
C VAL A 34 0.22 0.26 11.97
N GLY A 35 1.04 -0.06 12.96
CA GLY A 35 0.67 -0.89 14.11
C GLY A 35 1.61 -0.67 15.29
N ASP A 36 1.34 -1.30 16.43
CA ASP A 36 2.12 -1.15 17.67
C ASP A 36 2.71 -2.45 18.20
N ASP A 37 2.31 -3.59 17.63
CA ASP A 37 2.76 -4.94 18.00
C ASP A 37 3.81 -5.45 16.99
N ASP A 38 5.08 -5.10 17.22
CA ASP A 38 6.21 -5.44 16.35
C ASP A 38 5.90 -5.28 14.84
N PRO A 39 5.47 -4.08 14.42
CA PRO A 39 4.87 -3.89 13.11
C PRO A 39 5.87 -4.18 11.98
N GLN A 40 7.17 -3.93 12.19
CA GLN A 40 8.22 -4.18 11.19
C GLN A 40 8.37 -5.66 10.84
N VAL A 41 8.04 -6.56 11.75
CA VAL A 41 8.06 -8.02 11.52
C VAL A 41 6.67 -8.49 11.11
N LYS A 42 5.64 -8.16 11.92
CA LYS A 42 4.28 -8.67 11.74
C LYS A 42 3.56 -8.05 10.54
N GLY A 43 4.00 -6.90 10.06
CA GLY A 43 3.46 -6.22 8.88
C GLY A 43 4.04 -6.71 7.56
N GLN A 44 5.15 -7.46 7.55
CA GLN A 44 5.76 -7.94 6.30
C GLN A 44 4.83 -8.84 5.47
N PRO A 45 4.08 -9.79 6.07
CA PRO A 45 3.13 -10.60 5.31
C PRO A 45 2.07 -9.77 4.60
N LEU A 46 1.62 -8.66 5.18
CA LEU A 46 0.65 -7.75 4.56
C LEU A 46 1.24 -7.07 3.32
N VAL A 47 2.47 -6.55 3.42
CA VAL A 47 3.17 -5.94 2.27
C VAL A 47 3.38 -6.98 1.17
N GLN A 48 3.78 -8.19 1.53
CA GLN A 48 3.98 -9.27 0.56
C GLN A 48 2.69 -9.69 -0.13
N GLN A 49 1.56 -9.72 0.60
CA GLN A 49 0.24 -9.96 0.01
C GLN A 49 -0.11 -8.89 -1.03
N PHE A 50 0.13 -7.61 -0.73
CA PHE A 50 -0.09 -6.53 -1.69
C PHE A 50 0.82 -6.63 -2.91
N ARG A 51 2.08 -7.05 -2.76
CA ARG A 51 2.97 -7.32 -3.89
C ARG A 51 2.35 -8.32 -4.85
N TYR A 52 1.88 -9.46 -4.36
CA TYR A 52 1.22 -10.46 -5.22
C TYR A 52 -0.04 -9.94 -5.89
N ILE A 53 -0.85 -9.14 -5.19
CA ILE A 53 -2.04 -8.51 -5.77
C ILE A 53 -1.65 -7.54 -6.88
N PHE A 54 -0.61 -6.72 -6.67
CA PHE A 54 -0.14 -5.75 -7.65
C PHE A 54 0.50 -6.41 -8.87
N ASP A 55 1.32 -7.43 -8.67
CA ASP A 55 1.91 -8.23 -9.75
C ASP A 55 0.82 -8.85 -10.64
N PHE A 56 -0.22 -9.42 -10.01
CA PHE A 56 -1.36 -9.98 -10.75
C PHE A 56 -2.17 -8.93 -11.51
N THR A 57 -2.33 -7.73 -10.93
CA THR A 57 -3.14 -6.65 -11.52
C THR A 57 -2.36 -5.77 -12.49
N GLY A 58 -1.05 -5.97 -12.63
CA GLY A 58 -0.15 -5.13 -13.43
C GLY A 58 0.15 -3.77 -12.80
N ILE A 59 -0.16 -3.58 -11.52
CA ILE A 59 0.17 -2.37 -10.76
C ILE A 59 1.64 -2.40 -10.38
N ARG A 60 2.32 -1.26 -10.45
CA ARG A 60 3.70 -1.12 -9.99
C ARG A 60 3.69 -0.71 -8.52
N LEU A 61 4.23 -1.54 -7.63
CA LEU A 61 4.51 -1.12 -6.26
C LEU A 61 5.64 -0.09 -6.27
N ALA A 62 5.30 1.18 -6.13
CA ALA A 62 6.24 2.30 -6.15
C ALA A 62 6.91 2.50 -4.78
N GLY A 63 6.27 2.08 -3.69
CA GLY A 63 6.85 2.14 -2.35
C GLY A 63 5.96 1.50 -1.30
N HIS A 64 6.55 1.16 -0.16
CA HIS A 64 5.79 0.79 1.03
C HIS A 64 6.47 1.32 2.28
N VAL A 65 5.69 1.51 3.34
CA VAL A 65 6.19 1.87 4.66
C VAL A 65 5.34 1.16 5.71
N ILE A 66 6.01 0.66 6.74
CA ILE A 66 5.38 0.16 7.95
C ILE A 66 5.79 1.10 9.07
N GLY A 67 4.82 1.74 9.72
CA GLY A 67 5.04 2.64 10.84
C GLY A 67 4.65 2.02 12.17
N THR A 68 5.22 2.55 13.24
CA THR A 68 5.00 2.14 14.63
C THR A 68 4.20 3.20 15.37
N ALA A 69 2.94 2.91 15.70
CA ALA A 69 2.08 3.81 16.46
C ALA A 69 0.87 3.07 17.03
N ASN A 70 0.38 3.49 18.20
CA ASN A 70 -0.79 2.93 18.85
C ASN A 70 -1.98 3.91 18.83
N LYS A 71 -1.73 5.16 19.24
CA LYS A 71 -2.77 6.19 19.38
C LYS A 71 -2.69 7.24 18.27
N PRO A 72 -3.77 7.98 18.01
CA PRO A 72 -3.73 9.13 17.11
C PRO A 72 -2.62 10.10 17.51
N GLY A 73 -1.74 10.43 16.54
CA GLY A 73 -0.60 11.32 16.76
C GLY A 73 0.71 10.61 17.12
N ASP A 74 0.70 9.37 17.60
CA ASP A 74 1.93 8.65 17.98
C ASP A 74 2.87 8.46 16.77
N ILE A 75 2.31 8.31 15.57
CA ILE A 75 3.08 8.16 14.33
C ILE A 75 4.02 9.35 14.06
N LEU A 76 3.76 10.51 14.66
CA LEU A 76 4.65 11.68 14.57
C LEU A 76 6.01 11.44 15.26
N GLN A 77 6.12 10.42 16.10
CA GLN A 77 7.36 10.02 16.76
C GLN A 77 8.13 8.96 15.95
N ASP A 78 7.53 8.36 14.93
CA ASP A 78 8.22 7.41 14.04
C ASP A 78 8.98 8.15 12.95
N ALA A 79 10.16 8.65 13.29
CA ALA A 79 11.00 9.42 12.38
C ALA A 79 11.37 8.63 11.11
N GLN A 80 11.46 7.29 11.18
CA GLN A 80 11.80 6.46 10.03
C GLN A 80 10.64 6.41 9.04
N ALA A 81 9.42 6.13 9.52
CA ALA A 81 8.24 6.09 8.66
C ALA A 81 7.95 7.46 8.03
N LEU A 82 8.11 8.54 8.81
CA LEU A 82 7.93 9.90 8.31
C LEU A 82 8.96 10.26 7.23
N ALA A 83 10.23 9.94 7.44
CA ALA A 83 11.29 10.22 6.46
C ALA A 83 11.02 9.54 5.10
N VAL A 84 10.53 8.30 5.12
CA VAL A 84 10.14 7.58 3.88
C VAL A 84 9.00 8.30 3.15
N VAL A 85 7.95 8.69 3.89
CA VAL A 85 6.79 9.37 3.31
C VAL A 85 7.15 10.78 2.79
N ASP A 86 8.01 11.51 3.51
CA ASP A 86 8.49 12.81 3.06
C ASP A 86 9.35 12.70 1.79
N GLY A 87 10.11 11.61 1.64
CA GLY A 87 10.79 11.27 0.39
C GLY A 87 9.82 11.14 -0.78
N TRP A 88 8.73 10.38 -0.62
CA TRP A 88 7.71 10.24 -1.67
C TRP A 88 7.02 11.58 -1.99
N ARG A 89 6.75 12.41 -0.98
CA ARG A 89 6.16 13.74 -1.19
C ARG A 89 7.09 14.65 -2.00
N ALA A 90 8.40 14.58 -1.77
CA ALA A 90 9.36 15.35 -2.53
C ALA A 90 9.40 14.90 -4.00
N GLU A 91 9.35 13.60 -4.28
CA GLU A 91 9.25 13.05 -5.64
C GLU A 91 8.02 13.57 -6.39
N TRP A 92 6.85 13.57 -5.74
CA TRP A 92 5.61 14.04 -6.38
C TRP A 92 5.57 15.55 -6.64
N ARG A 93 6.23 16.35 -5.80
CA ARG A 93 6.29 17.81 -5.99
C ARG A 93 7.21 18.22 -7.13
N ASN A 94 8.12 17.35 -7.54
CA ASN A 94 9.12 17.60 -8.56
C ASN A 94 8.80 16.94 -9.91
N GLY A 95 7.67 16.23 -10.02
CA GLY A 95 7.22 15.50 -11.21
C GLY A 95 6.00 16.11 -11.90
#